data_AF-A0A3A8YSA5-F1
#
_entry.id   AF-A0A3A8YSA5-F1
#
_cell.length_a   1.000
_cell.length_b   1.000
_cell.length_c   1.000
_cell.angle_alpha   90.00
_cell.angle_beta   90.00
_cell.angle_gamma   90.00
#
_symmetry.space_group_name_H-M   'P 1'
#
loop_
_entity.id
_entity.type
_entity.pdbx_description
1 polymer ?
#
loop_
_entity_poly.entity_id
_entity_poly.type
_entity_poly.pdbx_seq_one_letter_code
_entity_poly.pdbx_strand_id
1 'polypeptide(L)' 'MYRIQSGLRQEDLAREVDVSRRTIITAESDNCNLSLAIALRLAAYFQRTVDELFVQEEA' A
#
# COMPACT_ATOMS: atom_id res chain seq x y z
N MET A 1 3.95 -3.38 -6.10
CA MET A 1 3.98 -3.12 -7.57
C MET A 1 2.76 -2.37 -8.12
N TYR A 2 1.55 -2.52 -7.55
CA TYR A 2 0.33 -1.87 -8.06
C TYR A 2 0.42 -0.34 -8.27
N ARG A 3 1.04 0.41 -7.34
CA ARG A 3 1.25 1.87 -7.50
C ARG A 3 2.00 2.22 -8.79
N ILE A 4 3.08 1.50 -9.09
CA ILE A 4 3.93 1.76 -10.26
C ILE A 4 3.16 1.45 -11.54
N GLN A 5 2.38 0.37 -11.55
CA GLN A 5 1.52 0.02 -12.70
C GLN A 5 0.44 1.07 -12.96
N SER A 6 -0.06 1.73 -11.92
CA SER A 6 -1.00 2.85 -12.03
C SER A 6 -0.34 4.18 -12.40
N GLY A 7 0.98 4.24 -12.57
CA GLY A 7 1.71 5.48 -12.91
C GLY A 7 1.74 6.53 -11.80
N LEU A 8 1.39 6.16 -10.56
CA LEU A 8 1.25 7.08 -9.44
C LEU A 8 2.60 7.34 -8.76
N ARG A 9 2.87 8.57 -8.33
CA ARG A 9 3.94 8.83 -7.35
C ARG A 9 3.47 8.42 -5.97
N GLN A 10 4.41 8.26 -5.04
CA GLN A 10 4.08 7.93 -3.64
C GLN A 10 3.21 9.01 -2.98
N GLU A 11 3.44 10.29 -3.31
CA GLU A 11 2.63 11.40 -2.83
C GLU A 11 1.20 11.38 -3.39
N ASP A 12 1.01 10.88 -4.62
CA ASP A 12 -0.30 10.81 -5.24
C ASP A 12 -1.13 9.73 -4.55
N LEU A 13 -0.57 8.52 -4.41
CA LEU A 13 -1.23 7.44 -3.67
C LEU A 13 -1.52 7.84 -2.22
N ALA A 14 -0.61 8.56 -1.57
CA ALA A 14 -0.79 9.05 -0.21
C ALA A 14 -2.01 9.99 -0.09
N ARG A 15 -2.20 10.90 -1.06
CA ARG A 15 -3.38 11.77 -1.10
C ARG A 15 -4.66 10.98 -1.36
N GLU A 16 -4.63 10.06 -2.31
CA GLU A 16 -5.80 9.27 -2.71
C GLU A 16 -6.31 8.36 -1.58
N VAL A 17 -5.40 7.76 -0.81
CA VAL A 17 -5.75 6.91 0.34
C VAL A 17 -5.66 7.65 1.67
N ASP A 18 -5.57 8.99 1.64
CA ASP A 18 -5.52 9.91 2.78
C ASP A 18 -4.63 9.40 3.94
N VAL A 19 -3.35 9.26 3.61
CA VAL A 19 -2.26 8.95 4.54
C VAL A 19 -1.04 9.82 4.23
N SER A 20 -0.02 9.76 5.09
CA SER A 20 1.24 10.45 4.81
C SER A 20 2.03 9.73 3.70
N ARG A 21 2.86 10.47 2.95
CA ARG A 21 3.83 9.87 2.02
C ARG A 21 4.75 8.86 2.72
N ARG A 22 5.11 9.12 3.99
CA ARG A 22 5.91 8.20 4.83
C ARG A 22 5.21 6.86 4.99
N THR A 23 3.89 6.85 5.14
CA THR A 23 3.08 5.63 5.23
C THR A 23 3.16 4.81 3.94
N ILE A 24 3.10 5.45 2.77
CA ILE A 24 3.27 4.76 1.49
C ILE A 24 4.69 4.20 1.36
N ILE A 25 5.71 4.93 1.79
CA ILE A 25 7.10 4.42 1.81
C ILE A 25 7.20 3.17 2.71
N THR A 26 6.59 3.19 3.90
CA THR A 26 6.55 2.02 4.79
C THR A 26 5.81 0.86 4.16
N ALA A 27 4.71 1.11 3.45
CA ALA A 27 3.93 0.08 2.75
C ALA A 27 4.69 -0.59 1.60
N GLU A 28 5.69 0.09 1.02
CA GLU A 28 6.51 -0.41 -0.08
C GLU A 28 7.85 -1.01 0.38
N SER A 29 8.07 -1.16 1.69
CA SER A 29 9.31 -1.70 2.26
C SER A 29 9.13 -3.15 2.70
N ASP A 30 10.19 -3.95 2.60
CA ASP A 30 10.20 -5.37 3.01
C ASP A 30 9.80 -5.62 4.47
N ASN A 31 10.01 -4.63 5.36
CA ASN A 31 9.61 -4.70 6.77
C ASN A 31 8.44 -3.74 7.07
N CYS A 32 7.38 -3.84 6.28
CA CYS A 32 6.21 -2.99 6.47
C CYS A 32 5.49 -3.33 7.79
N ASN A 33 5.27 -2.32 8.64
CA ASN A 33 4.38 -2.42 9.79
C ASN A 33 3.27 -1.39 9.61
N LEU A 34 2.15 -1.85 9.05
CA LEU A 34 0.97 -1.05 8.82
C LEU A 34 -0.16 -1.51 9.74
N SER A 35 -0.98 -0.56 10.20
CA SER A 35 -2.25 -0.92 10.82
C SER A 35 -3.17 -1.58 9.78
N LEU A 36 -4.01 -2.51 10.25
CA LEU A 36 -5.02 -3.17 9.41
C LEU A 36 -5.90 -2.15 8.67
N ALA A 37 -6.23 -1.03 9.30
CA ALA A 37 -7.02 0.04 8.69
C ALA A 37 -6.35 0.61 7.42
N ILE A 38 -5.02 0.84 7.44
CA ILE A 38 -4.29 1.35 6.28
C ILE A 38 -4.20 0.28 5.19
N ALA A 39 -3.95 -0.97 5.57
CA ALA A 39 -3.93 -2.09 4.64
C ALA A 39 -5.27 -2.24 3.91
N LEU A 40 -6.39 -2.14 4.63
CA LEU A 40 -7.75 -2.18 4.06
C LEU A 40 -8.03 -1.01 3.11
N ARG A 41 -7.55 0.20 3.42
CA ARG A 41 -7.70 1.37 2.52
C ARG A 41 -6.94 1.17 1.21
N LEU A 42 -5.71 0.67 1.28
CA LEU A 42 -4.91 0.35 0.10
C LEU A 42 -5.56 -0.76 -0.73
N ALA A 43 -6.06 -1.81 -0.08
CA ALA A 43 -6.80 -2.90 -0.70
C ALA A 43 -8.04 -2.38 -1.45
N ALA A 44 -8.85 -1.56 -0.79
CA ALA A 44 -10.01 -0.92 -1.40
C ALA A 44 -9.64 -0.03 -2.60
N TYR A 45 -8.57 0.77 -2.49
CA TYR A 45 -8.12 1.64 -3.58
C TYR A 45 -7.72 0.85 -4.82
N PHE A 46 -6.97 -0.24 -4.66
CA PHE A 46 -6.53 -1.09 -5.77
C PHE A 46 -7.58 -2.11 -6.22
N GLN A 47 -8.76 -2.14 -5.58
CA GLN A 47 -9.79 -3.17 -5.79
C GLN A 47 -9.22 -4.60 -5.65
N ARG A 48 -8.42 -4.77 -4.60
CA ARG A 48 -7.78 -6.03 -4.21
C ARG A 48 -8.09 -6.35 -2.77
N THR A 49 -7.76 -7.56 -2.37
CA THR A 49 -7.77 -7.97 -0.96
C THR A 49 -6.45 -7.60 -0.29
N VAL A 50 -6.45 -7.55 1.05
CA VAL A 50 -5.21 -7.32 1.83
C VAL A 50 -4.19 -8.43 1.55
N ASP A 51 -4.66 -9.67 1.41
CA ASP A 51 -3.84 -10.85 1.13
C ASP A 51 -3.14 -10.78 -0.25
N GLU A 52 -3.85 -10.29 -1.28
CA GLU A 52 -3.27 -10.06 -2.61
C GLU A 52 -2.28 -8.89 -2.65
N LEU A 53 -2.39 -7.92 -1.72
CA LEU A 53 -1.50 -6.75 -1.67
C LEU A 53 -0.27 -6.96 -0.79
N PHE A 54 -0.41 -7.69 0.30
CA PHE A 54 0.61 -7.90 1.32
C PHE A 54 0.86 -9.40 1.47
N VAL A 55 1.62 -9.95 0.53
CA VAL A 55 2.10 -11.33 0.61
C VAL A 55 3.31 -11.39 1.52
N GLN A 56 3.25 -12.26 2.52
CA GLN A 56 4.43 -12.68 3.26
C GLN A 56 5.26 -13.55 2.31
N GLU A 57 6.53 -13.18 2.05
CA GLU A 57 7.44 -14.11 1.37
C GLU A 57 7.56 -15.36 2.26
N GLU A 58 7.01 -16.47 1.78
CA GLU A 58 7.29 -17.79 2.35
C GLU A 58 8.78 -18.09 2.07
N ALA A 59 9.52 -18.40 3.14
CA ALA A 59 10.95 -18.66 3.10
C ALA A 59 11.31 -19.90 2.26
#